data_AF-A0A7X6YRF9-F1
#
_entry.id   AF-A0A7X6YRF9-F1
#
_cell.length_a   1.000
_cell.length_b   1.000
_cell.length_c   1.000
_cell.angle_alpha   90.00
_cell.angle_beta   90.00
_cell.angle_gamma   90.00
#
_symmetry.space_group_name_H-M   'P 1'
#
loop_
_entity.id
_entity.type
_entity.pdbx_description
1 polymer ?
#
loop_
_entity_poly.entity_id
_entity_poly.type
_entity_poly.pdbx_seq_one_letter_code
_entity_poly.pdbx_strand_id
1 'polypeptide(L)'
;IPATIDNDIGATEYSLGFDTALNTAIQAIDKLRDTASSHERCSVVEVMGRESGYIALGVGVASGAEVLLVPEKDFDFNEDIVLTLIKDRNAGKQHYIVVMAEGVGLASDMAKRIEEKTGIETRSTQLGYLQRGGAPSFRDRWLSSLMGVRAVQAILDGRLNRMIIHKNGDCQDIDLGEALAAEKRPLQASLEVADTITI
;
A
#
# COMPACT_ATOMS: atom_id res chain seq x y z
N ILE A 1 -6.85 6.00 19.55
CA ILE A 1 -7.12 6.45 18.15
C ILE A 1 -6.06 5.78 17.27
N PRO A 2 -6.42 5.10 16.17
CA PRO A 2 -5.49 4.39 15.30
C PRO A 2 -4.68 5.38 14.45
N ALA A 3 -3.39 5.55 14.74
CA ALA A 3 -2.49 6.44 14.01
C ALA A 3 -1.24 5.68 13.59
N THR A 4 -1.25 5.21 12.35
CA THR A 4 -0.16 4.50 11.68
C THR A 4 -0.44 4.52 10.18
N ILE A 5 0.61 4.50 9.36
CA ILE A 5 0.44 4.40 7.90
C ILE A 5 0.17 2.96 7.45
N ASP A 6 0.54 1.96 8.25
CA ASP A 6 0.57 0.54 7.83
C ASP A 6 -0.84 -0.06 7.66
N ASN A 7 -1.85 0.62 8.21
CA ASN A 7 -3.27 0.21 8.22
C ASN A 7 -3.51 -1.22 8.72
N ASP A 8 -2.69 -1.67 9.66
CA ASP A 8 -2.60 -3.05 10.17
C ASP A 8 -3.39 -3.29 11.48
N ILE A 9 -4.09 -2.28 11.99
CA ILE A 9 -4.84 -2.39 13.25
C ILE A 9 -6.17 -3.13 13.03
N GLY A 10 -6.30 -4.35 13.57
CA GLY A 10 -7.44 -5.25 13.34
C GLY A 10 -8.82 -4.70 13.70
N ALA A 11 -8.90 -3.85 14.72
CA ALA A 11 -10.17 -3.29 15.18
C ALA A 11 -10.79 -2.24 14.23
N THR A 12 -10.03 -1.72 13.26
CA THR A 12 -10.43 -0.59 12.41
C THR A 12 -10.17 -0.88 10.93
N GLU A 13 -11.05 -0.42 10.06
CA GLU A 13 -10.85 -0.52 8.60
C GLU A 13 -9.79 0.49 8.13
N TYR A 14 -9.61 1.58 8.88
CA TYR A 14 -8.75 2.70 8.53
C TYR A 14 -7.91 3.19 9.72
N SER A 15 -6.63 3.49 9.47
CA SER A 15 -5.74 4.20 10.39
C SER A 15 -5.32 5.56 9.83
N LEU A 16 -5.19 6.54 10.72
CA LEU A 16 -4.77 7.90 10.35
C LEU A 16 -3.34 7.89 9.83
N GLY A 17 -3.14 8.49 8.66
CA GLY A 17 -1.89 8.55 7.90
C GLY A 17 -1.87 7.62 6.70
N PHE A 18 -2.74 6.61 6.64
CA PHE A 18 -2.75 5.63 5.55
C PHE A 18 -3.01 6.28 4.18
N ASP A 19 -4.07 7.08 4.04
CA ASP A 19 -4.40 7.73 2.76
C ASP A 19 -3.32 8.72 2.32
N THR A 20 -2.70 9.43 3.26
CA THR A 20 -1.55 10.31 2.97
C THR A 20 -0.34 9.53 2.46
N ALA A 21 -0.05 8.37 3.05
CA ALA A 21 1.05 7.51 2.59
C ALA A 21 0.79 6.96 1.18
N LEU A 22 -0.44 6.50 0.89
CA LEU A 22 -0.85 6.06 -0.44
C LEU A 22 -0.62 7.16 -1.48
N ASN A 23 -1.15 8.36 -1.23
CA ASN A 23 -1.00 9.50 -2.15
C ASN A 23 0.47 9.89 -2.37
N THR A 24 1.30 9.79 -1.33
CA THR A 24 2.74 10.06 -1.44
C THR A 24 3.43 9.07 -2.38
N ALA A 25 3.10 7.78 -2.24
CA ALA A 25 3.66 6.73 -3.10
C ALA A 25 3.14 6.82 -4.54
N ILE A 26 1.85 7.08 -4.73
CA ILE A 26 1.24 7.28 -6.06
C ILE A 26 1.93 8.44 -6.79
N GLN A 27 2.10 9.60 -6.12
CA GLN A 27 2.79 10.75 -6.71
C GLN A 27 4.25 10.46 -7.08
N ALA A 28 4.92 9.57 -6.34
CA ALA A 28 6.27 9.16 -6.69
C ALA A 28 6.27 8.27 -7.94
N ILE A 29 5.33 7.34 -8.05
CA ILE A 29 5.17 6.47 -9.23
C ILE A 29 4.82 7.29 -10.47
N ASP A 30 3.90 8.26 -10.37
CA ASP A 30 3.54 9.14 -11.48
C ASP A 30 4.77 9.86 -12.05
N LYS A 31 5.62 10.40 -11.17
CA LYS A 31 6.89 11.05 -11.56
C LYS A 31 7.86 10.07 -12.22
N LEU A 32 7.94 8.83 -11.74
CA LEU A 32 8.76 7.80 -12.37
C LEU A 32 8.26 7.50 -13.79
N ARG A 33 6.93 7.39 -13.96
CA ARG A 33 6.27 7.13 -15.25
C ARG A 33 6.55 8.25 -16.26
N ASP A 34 6.51 9.51 -15.84
CA ASP A 34 6.83 10.67 -16.70
C ASP A 34 8.25 10.64 -17.25
N THR A 35 9.23 10.18 -16.46
CA THR A 35 10.63 10.07 -16.90
C THR A 35 10.92 8.82 -17.71
N ALA A 36 9.99 7.87 -17.73
CA ALA A 36 10.18 6.60 -18.39
C ALA A 36 9.91 6.71 -19.90
N SER A 37 9.04 7.63 -20.36
CA SER A 37 8.53 7.78 -21.75
C SER A 37 9.55 7.83 -22.89
N SER A 38 10.84 7.92 -22.58
CA SER A 38 11.93 7.97 -23.57
C SER A 38 12.56 6.61 -23.87
N HIS A 39 12.52 5.64 -22.95
CA HIS A 39 13.21 4.34 -23.06
C HIS A 39 12.41 3.18 -22.45
N GLU A 40 12.61 1.95 -22.94
CA GLU A 40 12.04 0.76 -22.30
C GLU A 40 12.65 0.57 -20.90
N ARG A 41 11.83 0.74 -19.85
CA ARG A 41 12.32 0.70 -18.46
C ARG A 41 11.30 0.13 -17.49
N CYS A 42 11.77 -0.72 -16.59
CA CYS A 42 11.02 -1.23 -15.44
C CYS A 42 11.44 -0.47 -14.16
N SER A 43 10.48 -0.06 -13.35
CA SER A 43 10.71 0.55 -12.04
C SER A 43 10.14 -0.34 -10.95
N VAL A 44 11.00 -0.85 -10.08
CA VAL A 44 10.60 -1.57 -8.86
C VAL A 44 10.49 -0.55 -7.73
N VAL A 45 9.29 -0.34 -7.22
CA VAL A 45 8.99 0.66 -6.20
C VAL A 45 8.69 -0.04 -4.88
N GLU A 46 9.57 0.16 -3.91
CA GLU A 46 9.42 -0.34 -2.54
C GLU A 46 8.59 0.65 -1.72
N VAL A 47 7.47 0.17 -1.18
CA VAL A 47 6.60 0.94 -0.30
C VAL A 47 6.67 0.40 1.13
N MET A 48 6.35 1.25 2.10
CA MET A 48 6.29 0.84 3.51
C MET A 48 5.11 -0.08 3.76
N GLY A 49 5.05 -0.67 4.95
CA GLY A 49 3.93 -1.50 5.39
C GLY A 49 4.33 -2.58 6.38
N ARG A 50 5.62 -2.68 6.72
CA ARG A 50 6.20 -3.74 7.55
C ARG A 50 5.80 -5.11 7.01
N GLU A 51 4.99 -5.86 7.74
CA GLU A 51 4.49 -7.20 7.38
C GLU A 51 3.09 -7.14 6.74
N SER A 52 2.61 -5.95 6.39
CA SER A 52 1.29 -5.67 5.82
C SER A 52 1.40 -5.13 4.39
N GLY A 53 0.59 -5.69 3.50
CA GLY A 53 0.48 -5.34 2.09
C GLY A 53 -0.48 -4.20 1.78
N TYR A 54 -1.16 -3.57 2.75
CA TYR A 54 -2.22 -2.58 2.46
C TYR A 54 -1.75 -1.37 1.65
N ILE A 55 -0.55 -0.85 1.93
CA ILE A 55 0.01 0.27 1.15
C ILE A 55 0.32 -0.19 -0.27
N ALA A 56 1.07 -1.29 -0.43
CA ALA A 56 1.41 -1.84 -1.73
C ALA A 56 0.17 -2.13 -2.57
N LEU A 57 -0.85 -2.75 -1.98
CA LEU A 57 -2.12 -3.05 -2.63
C LEU A 57 -2.83 -1.79 -3.11
N GLY A 58 -3.02 -0.80 -2.22
CA GLY A 58 -3.69 0.45 -2.57
C GLY A 58 -2.93 1.24 -3.64
N VAL A 59 -1.61 1.32 -3.51
CA VAL A 59 -0.73 2.01 -4.46
C VAL A 59 -0.74 1.30 -5.81
N GLY A 60 -0.49 -0.01 -5.84
CA GLY A 60 -0.38 -0.80 -7.06
C GLY A 60 -1.65 -0.74 -7.91
N VAL A 61 -2.82 -0.88 -7.28
CA VAL A 61 -4.11 -0.74 -7.96
C VAL A 61 -4.31 0.69 -8.48
N ALA A 62 -4.08 1.70 -7.64
CA ALA A 62 -4.31 3.10 -8.03
C ALA A 62 -3.33 3.60 -9.10
N SER A 63 -2.11 3.09 -9.13
CA SER A 63 -1.07 3.48 -10.09
C SER A 63 -1.05 2.62 -11.36
N GLY A 64 -1.89 1.58 -11.46
CA GLY A 64 -1.86 0.62 -12.56
C GLY A 64 -0.51 -0.08 -12.67
N ALA A 65 -0.05 -0.67 -11.58
CA ALA A 65 1.18 -1.46 -11.55
C ALA A 65 0.99 -2.77 -12.32
N GLU A 66 2.01 -3.18 -13.07
CA GLU A 66 2.02 -4.46 -13.79
C GLU A 66 2.17 -5.65 -12.85
N VAL A 67 2.92 -5.46 -11.75
CA VAL A 67 3.14 -6.51 -10.76
C VAL A 67 2.99 -5.90 -9.38
N LEU A 68 2.22 -6.58 -8.53
CA LEU A 68 2.03 -6.25 -7.13
C LEU A 68 2.55 -7.40 -6.26
N LEU A 69 3.49 -7.10 -5.35
CA LEU A 69 4.05 -8.07 -4.40
C LEU A 69 3.73 -7.64 -2.97
N VAL A 70 3.07 -8.54 -2.22
CA VAL A 70 2.67 -8.31 -0.84
C VAL A 70 3.03 -9.52 0.05
N PRO A 71 3.30 -9.33 1.36
CA PRO A 71 3.70 -10.44 2.24
C PRO A 71 2.63 -11.52 2.41
N GLU A 72 1.36 -11.17 2.17
CA GLU A 72 0.22 -12.07 2.39
C GLU A 72 -0.06 -13.00 1.20
N LYS A 73 0.69 -12.87 0.10
CA LYS A 73 0.51 -13.69 -1.10
C LYS A 73 1.85 -14.22 -1.59
N ASP A 74 1.97 -15.54 -1.65
CA ASP A 74 3.10 -16.21 -2.29
C ASP A 74 3.11 -15.89 -3.80
N PHE A 75 4.31 -15.82 -4.38
CA PHE A 75 4.49 -15.56 -5.81
C PHE A 75 5.60 -16.42 -6.39
N ASP A 76 5.45 -16.81 -7.66
CA ASP A 76 6.53 -17.37 -8.48
C ASP A 76 7.19 -16.26 -9.30
N PHE A 77 8.51 -16.14 -9.14
CA PHE A 77 9.27 -15.09 -9.80
C PHE A 77 9.20 -15.18 -11.34
N ASN A 78 9.19 -16.38 -11.92
CA ASN A 78 9.16 -16.53 -13.37
C ASN A 78 7.73 -16.33 -13.90
N GLU A 79 6.73 -16.93 -13.25
CA GLU A 79 5.34 -16.87 -13.72
C GLU A 79 4.67 -15.53 -13.46
N ASP A 80 4.76 -15.01 -12.23
CA ASP A 80 4.00 -13.82 -11.84
C ASP A 80 4.69 -12.51 -12.23
N ILE A 81 6.02 -12.53 -12.36
CA ILE A 81 6.81 -11.32 -12.65
C ILE A 81 7.35 -11.36 -14.08
N VAL A 82 8.22 -12.32 -14.41
CA VAL A 82 8.91 -12.32 -15.71
C VAL A 82 7.92 -12.50 -16.86
N LEU A 83 7.01 -13.47 -16.81
CA LEU A 83 6.04 -13.67 -17.88
C LEU A 83 5.11 -12.46 -18.05
N THR A 84 4.67 -11.85 -16.96
CA THR A 84 3.82 -10.64 -16.99
C THR A 84 4.53 -9.50 -17.72
N LEU A 85 5.77 -9.17 -17.33
CA LEU A 85 6.55 -8.10 -17.95
C LEU A 85 6.85 -8.38 -19.44
N ILE A 86 7.17 -9.62 -19.80
CA ILE A 86 7.44 -10.00 -21.20
C ILE A 86 6.16 -9.97 -22.04
N LYS A 87 5.01 -10.39 -21.50
CA LYS A 87 3.70 -10.27 -22.20
C LYS A 87 3.39 -8.81 -22.48
N ASP A 88 3.55 -7.94 -21.50
CA ASP A 88 3.33 -6.50 -21.65
C ASP A 88 4.28 -5.85 -22.66
N ARG A 89 5.55 -6.25 -22.64
CA ARG A 89 6.53 -5.83 -23.65
C ARG A 89 6.09 -6.20 -25.05
N ASN A 90 5.65 -7.45 -25.23
CA ASN A 90 5.18 -7.95 -26.53
C ASN A 90 3.86 -7.29 -26.96
N ALA A 91 3.06 -6.79 -26.02
CA ALA A 91 1.87 -5.98 -26.28
C ALA A 91 2.20 -4.52 -26.63
N GLY A 92 3.49 -4.12 -26.59
CA GLY A 92 3.95 -2.80 -26.97
C GLY A 92 4.02 -1.79 -25.81
N LYS A 93 3.86 -2.22 -24.55
CA LYS A 93 4.15 -1.34 -23.40
C LYS A 93 5.65 -1.03 -23.37
N GLN A 94 5.99 0.18 -22.96
CA GLN A 94 7.38 0.63 -22.85
C GLN A 94 7.81 0.88 -21.40
N HIS A 95 6.87 0.99 -20.47
CA HIS A 95 7.15 1.25 -19.06
C HIS A 95 6.41 0.26 -18.20
N TYR A 96 7.09 -0.18 -17.16
CA TYR A 96 6.59 -1.19 -16.23
C TYR A 96 6.84 -0.71 -14.81
N ILE A 97 5.83 -0.83 -13.97
CA ILE A 97 5.85 -0.52 -12.56
C ILE A 97 5.61 -1.82 -11.80
N VAL A 98 6.57 -2.20 -10.97
CA VAL A 98 6.44 -3.27 -10.00
C VAL A 98 6.34 -2.62 -8.63
N VAL A 99 5.21 -2.77 -7.95
CA VAL A 99 5.04 -2.28 -6.57
C VAL A 99 5.27 -3.44 -5.61
N MET A 100 6.15 -3.25 -4.63
CA MET A 100 6.39 -4.25 -3.59
C MET A 100 6.35 -3.64 -2.21
N ALA A 101 5.73 -4.33 -1.25
CA ALA A 101 5.86 -3.99 0.16
C ALA A 101 7.25 -4.33 0.68
N GLU A 102 7.78 -3.53 1.61
CA GLU A 102 9.10 -3.74 2.22
C GLU A 102 9.25 -5.11 2.90
N GLY A 103 8.16 -5.72 3.37
CA GLY A 103 8.15 -7.05 3.97
C GLY A 103 8.41 -8.21 3.00
N VAL A 104 8.36 -7.98 1.68
CA VAL A 104 8.62 -9.01 0.67
C VAL A 104 10.12 -9.26 0.48
N GLY A 105 10.94 -8.22 0.63
CA GLY A 105 12.39 -8.27 0.41
C GLY A 105 12.94 -6.95 -0.11
N LEU A 106 14.20 -6.98 -0.56
CA LEU A 106 14.90 -5.77 -1.03
C LEU A 106 14.57 -5.47 -2.49
N ALA A 107 14.05 -4.27 -2.77
CA ALA A 107 13.75 -3.86 -4.15
C ALA A 107 14.96 -3.83 -5.07
N SER A 108 16.16 -3.55 -4.54
CA SER A 108 17.40 -3.59 -5.32
C SER A 108 17.72 -4.97 -5.88
N ASP A 109 17.41 -6.02 -5.12
CA ASP A 109 17.69 -7.39 -5.54
C ASP A 109 16.61 -7.88 -6.50
N MET A 110 15.36 -7.51 -6.27
CA MET A 110 14.27 -7.74 -7.21
C MET A 110 14.55 -7.09 -8.57
N ALA A 111 14.99 -5.82 -8.59
CA ALA A 111 15.32 -5.10 -9.82
C ALA A 111 16.43 -5.80 -10.62
N LYS A 112 17.53 -6.21 -9.95
CA LYS A 112 18.62 -6.95 -10.61
C LYS A 112 18.13 -8.25 -11.24
N ARG A 113 17.35 -9.04 -10.49
CA ARG A 113 16.82 -10.32 -10.98
C ARG A 113 15.90 -10.13 -12.18
N ILE A 114 15.06 -9.09 -12.18
CA ILE A 114 14.18 -8.77 -13.29
C ILE A 114 15.00 -8.40 -14.53
N GLU A 115 16.00 -7.51 -14.39
CA GLU A 115 16.87 -7.11 -15.50
C GLU A 115 17.64 -8.29 -16.09
N GLU A 116 18.24 -9.14 -15.24
CA GLU A 116 18.97 -10.33 -15.66
C GLU A 116 18.11 -11.32 -16.45
N LYS A 117 16.82 -11.43 -16.13
CA LYS A 117 15.90 -12.41 -16.75
C LYS A 117 15.14 -11.87 -17.95
N THR A 118 14.83 -10.58 -17.97
CA THR A 118 14.01 -9.95 -19.02
C THR A 118 14.82 -9.15 -20.04
N GLY A 119 16.02 -8.71 -19.66
CA GLY A 119 16.82 -7.75 -20.42
C GLY A 119 16.23 -6.33 -20.46
N ILE A 120 15.19 -6.04 -19.66
CA ILE A 120 14.60 -4.71 -19.53
C ILE A 120 15.43 -3.94 -18.50
N GLU A 121 15.90 -2.72 -18.83
CA GLU A 121 16.61 -1.88 -17.88
C GLU A 121 15.72 -1.67 -16.64
N THR A 122 16.18 -2.09 -15.47
CA THR A 122 15.34 -2.10 -14.26
C THR A 122 15.99 -1.31 -13.13
N ARG A 123 15.23 -0.37 -12.56
CA ARG A 123 15.69 0.48 -11.45
C ARG A 123 14.81 0.29 -10.23
N SER A 124 15.43 0.23 -9.06
CA SER A 124 14.71 0.20 -7.79
C SER A 124 14.60 1.61 -7.21
N THR A 125 13.42 1.97 -6.69
CA THR A 125 13.19 3.18 -5.90
C THR A 125 12.63 2.78 -4.54
N GLN A 126 13.36 3.09 -3.48
CA GLN A 126 12.89 2.92 -2.11
C GLN A 126 12.34 4.24 -1.60
N LEU A 127 11.03 4.32 -1.38
CA LEU A 127 10.41 5.54 -0.90
C LEU A 127 10.73 5.80 0.58
N GLY A 128 10.79 4.74 1.39
CA GLY A 128 11.10 4.79 2.81
C GLY A 128 10.27 5.83 3.56
N TYR A 129 10.94 6.62 4.40
CA TYR A 129 10.33 7.61 5.29
C TYR A 129 9.61 8.76 4.60
N LEU A 130 9.73 8.93 3.28
CA LEU A 130 8.93 9.89 2.54
C LEU A 130 7.43 9.67 2.80
N GLN A 131 7.01 8.41 2.92
CA GLN A 131 5.62 8.00 3.17
C GLN A 131 5.10 8.34 4.57
N ARG A 132 5.97 8.67 5.52
CA ARG A 132 5.59 9.09 6.89
C ARG A 132 5.48 10.60 7.04
N GLY A 133 5.91 11.37 6.04
CA GLY A 133 5.93 12.82 6.05
C GLY A 133 4.93 13.43 5.08
N GLY A 134 4.89 14.77 5.05
CA GLY A 134 4.01 15.52 4.17
C GLY A 134 2.73 16.03 4.85
N ALA A 135 1.99 16.87 4.12
CA ALA A 135 0.73 17.40 4.61
C ALA A 135 -0.36 16.32 4.53
N PRO A 136 -1.16 16.09 5.60
CA PRO A 136 -2.20 15.07 5.56
C PRO A 136 -3.22 15.33 4.46
N SER A 137 -3.73 14.26 3.85
CA SER A 137 -4.79 14.31 2.84
C SER A 137 -6.12 14.81 3.42
N PHE A 138 -7.10 15.08 2.55
CA PHE A 138 -8.45 15.42 3.00
C PHE A 138 -9.03 14.34 3.91
N ARG A 139 -8.91 13.06 3.53
CA ARG A 139 -9.47 11.93 4.27
C ARG A 139 -8.86 11.82 5.67
N ASP A 140 -7.53 11.95 5.78
CA ASP A 140 -6.83 11.93 7.06
C ASP A 140 -7.21 13.11 7.96
N ARG A 141 -7.36 14.33 7.41
CA ARG A 141 -7.82 15.51 8.19
C ARG A 141 -9.26 15.36 8.65
N TRP A 142 -10.13 14.88 7.79
CA TRP A 142 -11.54 14.70 8.09
C TRP A 142 -11.73 13.62 9.18
N LEU A 143 -11.17 12.43 8.97
CA LEU A 143 -11.32 11.33 9.92
C LEU A 143 -10.61 11.60 11.25
N SER A 144 -9.44 12.25 11.25
CA SER A 144 -8.77 12.61 12.51
C SER A 144 -9.62 13.57 13.35
N SER A 145 -10.29 14.53 12.70
CA SER A 145 -11.22 15.46 13.38
C SER A 145 -12.42 14.71 13.97
N LEU A 146 -13.06 13.83 13.19
CA LEU A 146 -14.19 13.03 13.67
C LEU A 146 -13.79 12.09 14.82
N MET A 147 -12.66 11.40 14.68
CA MET A 147 -12.14 10.50 15.71
C MET A 147 -11.79 11.27 17.00
N GLY A 148 -11.25 12.48 16.87
CA GLY A 148 -10.96 13.37 18.01
C GLY A 148 -12.22 13.77 18.76
N VAL A 149 -13.27 14.21 18.05
CA VAL A 149 -14.58 14.52 18.66
C VAL A 149 -15.15 13.29 19.37
N ARG A 150 -15.10 12.12 18.73
CA ARG A 150 -15.60 10.87 19.33
C ARG A 150 -14.83 10.44 20.57
N ALA A 151 -13.51 10.63 20.59
CA ALA A 151 -12.68 10.35 21.76
C ALA A 151 -13.08 11.24 22.95
N VAL A 152 -13.27 12.54 22.71
CA VAL A 152 -13.72 13.47 23.76
C VAL A 152 -15.11 13.10 24.26
N GLN A 153 -16.05 12.78 23.35
CA GLN A 153 -17.40 12.37 23.75
C GLN A 153 -17.39 11.10 24.61
N ALA A 154 -16.58 10.09 24.26
CA ALA A 154 -16.46 8.87 25.06
C ALA A 154 -15.99 9.16 26.48
N ILE A 155 -15.01 10.07 26.64
CA ILE A 155 -14.52 10.50 27.96
C ILE A 155 -15.62 11.22 28.75
N LEU A 156 -16.34 12.15 28.13
CA LEU A 156 -17.44 12.89 28.78
C LEU A 156 -18.59 11.96 29.21
N ASP A 157 -18.85 10.90 28.46
CA ASP A 157 -19.85 9.87 28.79
C ASP A 157 -19.35 8.87 29.85
N GLY A 158 -18.14 9.05 30.40
CA GLY A 158 -17.53 8.13 31.38
C GLY A 158 -17.05 6.80 30.80
N ARG A 159 -16.99 6.67 29.47
CA ARG A 159 -16.53 5.47 28.76
C ARG A 159 -15.02 5.52 28.60
N LEU A 160 -14.31 4.94 29.56
CA LEU A 160 -12.85 4.83 29.58
C LEU A 160 -12.37 3.50 28.99
N ASN A 161 -11.05 3.38 28.73
CA ASN A 161 -10.42 2.19 28.13
C ASN A 161 -11.05 1.80 26.78
N ARG A 162 -11.36 2.82 25.96
CA ARG A 162 -11.96 2.65 24.65
C ARG A 162 -10.98 2.99 23.55
N MET A 163 -11.06 2.28 22.43
CA MET A 163 -10.40 2.63 21.19
C MET A 163 -11.42 3.17 20.20
N ILE A 164 -11.20 4.40 19.70
CA ILE A 164 -11.96 4.91 18.56
C ILE A 164 -11.53 4.16 17.30
N ILE A 165 -12.48 3.72 16.49
CA ILE A 165 -12.27 2.97 15.25
C ILE A 165 -13.13 3.57 14.13
N HIS A 166 -12.74 3.34 12.88
CA HIS A 166 -13.58 3.58 11.71
C HIS A 166 -14.02 2.23 11.14
N LYS A 167 -15.32 1.98 11.08
CA LYS A 167 -15.88 0.72 10.58
C LYS A 167 -17.27 0.95 9.99
N ASN A 168 -17.57 0.33 8.85
CA ASN A 168 -18.84 0.50 8.13
C ASN A 168 -19.18 1.98 7.83
N GLY A 169 -18.16 2.79 7.55
CA GLY A 169 -18.32 4.21 7.23
C GLY A 169 -18.58 5.13 8.44
N ASP A 170 -18.58 4.62 9.67
CA ASP A 170 -18.80 5.43 10.88
C ASP A 170 -17.60 5.39 11.84
N CYS A 171 -17.47 6.46 12.64
CA CYS A 171 -16.51 6.55 13.74
C CYS A 171 -17.19 6.17 15.06
N GLN A 172 -16.81 5.03 15.60
CA GLN A 172 -17.35 4.49 16.85
C GLN A 172 -16.21 4.11 17.79
N ASP A 173 -16.56 3.66 19.00
CA ASP A 173 -15.59 3.22 19.98
C ASP A 173 -15.89 1.78 20.42
N ILE A 174 -14.82 1.02 20.62
CA ILE A 174 -14.86 -0.36 21.09
C ILE A 174 -14.01 -0.50 22.35
N ASP A 175 -14.20 -1.58 23.12
CA ASP A 175 -13.35 -1.88 24.26
C ASP A 175 -11.90 -2.08 23.81
N LEU A 176 -10.94 -1.57 24.59
CA LEU A 176 -9.52 -1.67 24.23
C LEU A 176 -9.02 -3.11 24.24
N GLY A 177 -9.50 -3.96 25.14
CA GLY A 177 -9.14 -5.38 25.17
C GLY A 177 -9.65 -6.11 23.94
N GLU A 178 -10.91 -5.85 23.56
CA GLU A 178 -11.48 -6.36 22.30
C GLU A 178 -10.69 -5.87 21.08
N ALA A 179 -10.29 -4.59 21.07
CA ALA A 179 -9.52 -4.02 19.96
C ALA A 179 -8.15 -4.68 19.78
N LEU A 180 -7.45 -4.95 20.89
CA LEU A 180 -6.14 -5.58 20.89
C LEU A 180 -6.18 -7.07 20.48
N ALA A 181 -7.33 -7.73 20.69
CA ALA A 181 -7.54 -9.11 20.27
C ALA A 181 -7.93 -9.27 18.79
N ALA A 182 -8.28 -8.16 18.11
CA ALA A 182 -8.70 -8.20 16.72
C ALA A 182 -7.50 -8.33 15.77
N GLU A 183 -7.57 -9.27 14.83
CA GLU A 183 -6.61 -9.40 13.74
C GLU A 183 -7.09 -8.67 12.48
N LYS A 184 -6.13 -8.09 11.74
CA LYS A 184 -6.36 -7.59 10.39
C LYS A 184 -5.56 -8.43 9.40
N ARG A 185 -6.22 -8.84 8.32
CA ARG A 185 -5.55 -9.37 7.12
C ARG A 185 -6.14 -8.66 5.90
N PRO A 186 -5.35 -8.40 4.85
CA PRO A 186 -5.90 -7.89 3.61
C PRO A 186 -7.07 -8.74 3.17
N LEU A 187 -8.13 -8.08 2.73
CA LEU A 187 -9.34 -8.78 2.32
C LEU A 187 -9.00 -9.57 1.04
N GLN A 188 -9.29 -10.87 1.01
CA GLN A 188 -9.09 -11.73 -0.17
C GLN A 188 -9.64 -11.07 -1.44
N ALA A 189 -10.82 -10.45 -1.34
CA ALA A 189 -11.45 -9.74 -2.44
C ALA A 189 -10.63 -8.54 -2.96
N SER A 190 -9.86 -7.86 -2.11
CA SER A 190 -8.98 -6.78 -2.55
C SER A 190 -7.76 -7.31 -3.32
N LEU A 191 -7.24 -8.48 -2.92
CA LEU A 191 -6.18 -9.16 -3.67
C LEU A 191 -6.69 -9.68 -5.04
N GLU A 192 -7.91 -10.22 -5.09
CA GLU A 192 -8.54 -10.64 -6.35
C GLU A 192 -8.77 -9.47 -7.33
N VAL A 193 -9.15 -8.30 -6.80
CA VAL A 193 -9.27 -7.08 -7.60
C VAL A 193 -7.90 -6.67 -8.16
N ALA A 194 -6.84 -6.74 -7.35
CA ALA A 194 -5.50 -6.44 -7.84
C ALA A 194 -5.10 -7.38 -8.97
N ASP A 195 -5.29 -8.70 -8.78
CA ASP A 195 -4.99 -9.70 -9.81
C ASP A 195 -5.75 -9.41 -11.11
N THR A 196 -7.00 -8.98 -11.04
CA THR A 196 -7.81 -8.66 -12.23
C THR A 196 -7.32 -7.39 -12.96
N ILE A 197 -6.81 -6.41 -12.22
CA ILE A 197 -6.36 -5.11 -12.77
C ILE A 197 -4.94 -5.21 -13.33
N THR A 198 -4.10 -6.10 -12.77
CA THR A 198 -2.71 -6.30 -13.19
C THR A 198 -2.55 -7.25 -14.39
N ILE A 199 -3.62 -7.86 -14.91
CA ILE A 199 -3.64 -8.71 -16.13
C ILE A 199 -3.92 -7.87 -17.38
#